data_AF-A0A9W4TB46-F1
#
_entry.id   AF-A0A9W4TB46-F1
#
_cell.length_a   1.000
_cell.length_b   1.000
_cell.length_c   1.000
_cell.angle_alpha   90.00
_cell.angle_beta   90.00
_cell.angle_gamma   90.00
#
_symmetry.space_group_name_H-M   'P 1'
#
loop_
_entity.id
_entity.type
_entity.pdbx_description
1 polymer ?
#
loop_
_entity_poly.entity_id
_entity_poly.type
_entity_poly.pdbx_seq_one_letter_code
_entity_poly.pdbx_strand_id
1 'polypeptide(L)'
;KTYGAFGCDGCHPTGIPCNPNQCGAQVIDANLLPNSVLNITVRSPSAPTGFGHFIIGTDYKQSYRFFTAPRFVNGADCNLNGLIYTFTSNWAYDFPTPPGGTWFDIWISVYWNCGDTGIFSCGKPCISEDIHHR
;
A
#
# COMPACT_ATOMS: atom_id res chain seq x y z
N LYS A 1 -8.12 -6.56 -25.38
CA LYS A 1 -6.84 -7.12 -24.88
C LYS A 1 -5.71 -6.24 -25.40
N THR A 2 -5.16 -5.41 -24.53
CA THR A 2 -3.88 -4.74 -24.75
C THR A 2 -3.25 -4.62 -23.37
N TYR A 3 -2.47 -5.65 -23.02
CA TYR A 3 -1.53 -5.56 -21.91
C TYR A 3 -0.42 -4.61 -22.39
N GLY A 4 -0.58 -3.33 -22.10
CA GLY A 4 0.39 -2.30 -22.47
C GLY A 4 1.53 -2.29 -21.47
N ALA A 5 2.72 -2.64 -21.96
CA ALA A 5 4.05 -2.45 -21.37
C ALA A 5 4.25 -2.94 -19.91
N PHE A 6 5.25 -3.82 -19.72
CA PHE A 6 5.98 -3.87 -18.45
C PHE A 6 6.72 -2.52 -18.29
N GLY A 7 6.00 -1.48 -17.87
CA GLY A 7 6.52 -0.14 -17.61
C GLY A 7 7.23 -0.10 -16.27
N CYS A 8 8.46 0.42 -16.24
CA CYS A 8 9.32 0.58 -15.06
C CYS A 8 8.82 1.66 -14.09
N ASP A 9 7.53 1.69 -13.78
CA ASP A 9 6.84 2.74 -13.04
C ASP A 9 6.45 2.27 -11.63
N GLY A 10 7.33 1.53 -10.96
CA GLY A 10 7.14 1.07 -9.59
C GLY A 10 8.03 1.84 -8.60
N CYS A 11 7.51 2.14 -7.42
CA CYS A 11 8.34 2.48 -6.26
C CYS A 11 9.08 1.19 -5.81
N HIS A 12 10.33 1.30 -5.37
CA HIS A 12 11.11 0.20 -4.79
C HIS A 12 11.69 0.66 -3.44
N PRO A 13 11.74 -0.18 -2.40
CA PRO A 13 12.41 0.20 -1.16
C PRO A 13 13.88 0.55 -1.43
N THR A 14 14.32 1.70 -0.93
CA THR A 14 15.73 2.17 -0.91
C THR A 14 16.62 1.31 -0.04
N GLY A 15 16.03 0.62 0.96
CA GLY A 15 16.77 0.11 2.11
C GLY A 15 17.18 1.20 3.11
N ILE A 16 16.82 2.48 2.87
CA ILE A 16 17.01 3.57 3.82
C ILE A 16 15.89 3.46 4.86
N PRO A 17 16.23 3.31 6.15
CA PRO A 17 15.23 3.24 7.20
C PRO A 17 14.46 4.56 7.31
N CYS A 18 13.18 4.42 7.59
CA CYS A 18 12.27 5.52 7.82
C CYS A 18 12.74 6.41 8.99
N ASN A 19 12.78 7.74 8.80
CA ASN A 19 13.07 8.66 9.90
C ASN A 19 11.77 9.08 10.63
N PRO A 20 11.82 9.42 11.93
CA PRO A 20 10.60 9.69 12.71
C PRO A 20 9.78 10.90 12.22
N ASN A 21 10.37 11.78 11.41
CA ASN A 21 9.73 13.02 10.94
C ASN A 21 9.03 12.85 9.58
N GLN A 22 9.24 11.73 8.88
CA GLN A 22 8.63 11.47 7.57
C GLN A 22 7.73 10.22 7.58
N CYS A 23 7.71 9.50 8.70
CA CYS A 23 7.12 8.16 8.86
C CYS A 23 6.22 8.10 10.10
N GLY A 24 5.41 7.04 10.19
CA GLY A 24 4.30 6.94 11.12
C GLY A 24 2.97 6.80 10.40
N ALA A 25 2.97 6.06 9.27
CA ALA A 25 1.72 5.69 8.63
C ALA A 25 0.88 4.78 9.56
N GLN A 26 -0.43 4.89 9.45
CA GLN A 26 -1.37 4.13 10.25
C GLN A 26 -2.59 3.79 9.42
N VAL A 27 -3.04 2.54 9.52
CA VAL A 27 -4.40 2.20 9.13
C VAL A 27 -5.31 2.75 10.24
N ILE A 28 -6.18 3.71 9.88
CA ILE A 28 -7.09 4.36 10.84
C ILE A 28 -8.52 3.83 10.74
N ASP A 29 -8.85 3.16 9.64
CA ASP A 29 -10.12 2.47 9.43
C ASP A 29 -9.92 1.33 8.42
N ALA A 30 -10.55 0.20 8.66
CA ALA A 30 -10.51 -0.96 7.77
C ALA A 30 -11.77 -1.80 7.93
N ASN A 31 -12.42 -2.14 6.82
CA ASN A 31 -13.65 -2.90 6.80
C ASN A 31 -13.66 -3.91 5.64
N LEU A 32 -13.97 -5.17 5.94
CA LEU A 32 -14.28 -6.19 4.93
C LEU A 32 -15.75 -6.05 4.53
N LEU A 33 -15.99 -5.42 3.39
CA LEU A 33 -17.32 -5.18 2.84
C LEU A 33 -17.90 -6.45 2.19
N PRO A 34 -19.23 -6.50 2.00
CA PRO A 34 -19.84 -7.51 1.12
C PRO A 34 -19.22 -7.50 -0.27
N ASN A 35 -19.22 -8.66 -0.94
CA ASN A 35 -18.62 -8.88 -2.27
C ASN A 35 -17.07 -8.89 -2.29
N SER A 36 -16.45 -9.31 -1.19
CA SER A 36 -15.00 -9.52 -1.12
C SER A 36 -14.18 -8.26 -1.42
N VAL A 37 -14.58 -7.13 -0.82
CA VAL A 37 -13.88 -5.84 -0.96
C VAL A 37 -13.37 -5.39 0.40
N LEU A 38 -12.07 -5.14 0.50
CA LEU A 38 -11.48 -4.41 1.61
C LEU A 38 -11.61 -2.91 1.35
N ASN A 39 -12.31 -2.20 2.22
CA ASN A 39 -12.25 -0.75 2.34
C ASN A 39 -11.23 -0.40 3.41
N ILE A 40 -10.21 0.39 3.07
CA ILE A 40 -9.12 0.74 4.00
C ILE A 40 -8.80 2.22 3.90
N THR A 41 -8.62 2.85 5.05
CA THR A 41 -8.16 4.23 5.18
C THR A 41 -6.79 4.25 5.85
N VAL A 42 -5.79 4.74 5.11
CA VAL A 42 -4.42 4.89 5.60
C VAL A 42 -4.14 6.37 5.79
N ARG A 43 -3.77 6.75 7.02
CA ARG A 43 -3.22 8.06 7.35
C ARG A 43 -1.71 7.99 7.34
N SER A 44 -1.08 9.03 6.83
CA SER A 44 0.35 9.16 6.68
C SER A 44 0.78 10.60 7.00
N PRO A 45 1.89 10.81 7.73
CA PRO A 45 2.34 12.14 8.15
C PRO A 45 2.84 12.99 6.96
N SER A 46 3.21 12.35 5.87
CA SER A 46 3.48 12.97 4.58
C SER A 46 2.78 12.19 3.48
N ALA A 47 2.50 12.80 2.34
CA ALA A 47 1.71 12.15 1.32
C ALA A 47 2.40 10.86 0.82
N PRO A 48 1.74 9.70 0.97
CA PRO A 48 2.34 8.45 0.55
C PRO A 48 2.38 8.42 -0.96
N THR A 49 3.52 8.01 -1.49
CA THR A 49 3.72 7.83 -2.91
C THR A 49 3.15 6.48 -3.37
N GLY A 50 3.20 5.43 -2.54
CA GLY A 50 2.67 4.12 -2.92
C GLY A 50 2.43 3.14 -1.78
N PHE A 51 1.74 2.04 -2.09
CA PHE A 51 1.54 0.88 -1.23
C PHE A 51 2.14 -0.38 -1.85
N GLY A 52 2.79 -1.23 -1.07
CA GLY A 52 3.38 -2.50 -1.51
C GLY A 52 3.34 -3.55 -0.41
N HIS A 53 3.74 -4.78 -0.76
CA HIS A 53 3.68 -5.95 0.13
C HIS A 53 2.34 -6.08 0.88
N PHE A 54 1.26 -5.68 0.22
CA PHE A 54 -0.04 -5.50 0.82
C PHE A 54 -0.77 -6.83 0.90
N ILE A 55 -1.02 -7.29 2.12
CA ILE A 55 -1.59 -8.59 2.44
C ILE A 55 -2.68 -8.42 3.48
N ILE A 56 -3.75 -9.19 3.35
CA ILE A 56 -4.72 -9.43 4.41
C ILE A 56 -4.68 -10.87 4.87
N GLY A 57 -4.96 -11.09 6.15
CA GLY A 57 -5.18 -12.41 6.74
C GLY A 57 -6.39 -12.37 7.68
N THR A 58 -7.13 -13.47 7.79
CA THR A 58 -8.30 -13.57 8.68
C THR A 58 -8.08 -14.68 9.71
N ASP A 59 -8.83 -14.64 10.81
CA ASP A 59 -8.82 -15.72 11.82
C ASP A 59 -9.23 -17.11 11.25
N TYR A 60 -9.88 -17.14 10.09
CA TYR A 60 -10.19 -18.39 9.36
C TYR A 60 -9.03 -18.93 8.52
N LYS A 61 -7.81 -18.40 8.71
CA LYS A 61 -6.59 -18.76 7.97
C LYS A 61 -6.70 -18.49 6.46
N GLN A 62 -7.63 -17.66 6.04
CA GLN A 62 -7.69 -17.14 4.67
C GLN A 62 -6.74 -15.94 4.59
N SER A 63 -5.98 -15.85 3.50
CA SER A 63 -5.13 -14.69 3.25
C SER A 63 -5.14 -14.34 1.77
N TYR A 64 -4.96 -13.06 1.48
CA TYR A 64 -4.88 -12.56 0.11
C TYR A 64 -3.76 -11.54 0.00
N ARG A 65 -2.93 -11.67 -1.04
CA ARG A 65 -1.85 -10.74 -1.36
C ARG A 65 -2.28 -9.90 -2.56
N PHE A 66 -2.54 -8.61 -2.32
CA PHE A 66 -2.93 -7.67 -3.37
C PHE A 66 -1.76 -7.32 -4.28
N PHE A 67 -0.63 -6.89 -3.68
CA PHE A 67 0.54 -6.44 -4.43
C PHE A 67 1.83 -7.00 -3.84
N THR A 68 2.63 -7.60 -4.70
CA THR A 68 4.03 -7.94 -4.41
C THR A 68 4.96 -6.76 -4.62
N ALA A 69 4.68 -5.93 -5.64
CA ALA A 69 5.45 -4.74 -5.96
C ALA A 69 4.67 -3.48 -5.56
N PRO A 70 5.35 -2.39 -5.16
CA PRO A 70 4.67 -1.15 -4.81
C PRO A 70 3.89 -0.57 -5.98
N ARG A 71 2.69 -0.10 -5.69
CA ARG A 71 1.83 0.63 -6.62
C ARG A 71 1.60 2.03 -6.10
N PHE A 72 1.69 3.00 -7.01
CA PHE A 72 1.27 4.35 -6.71
C PHE A 72 -0.21 4.37 -6.33
N VAL A 73 -0.54 5.13 -5.29
CA VAL A 73 -1.91 5.34 -4.81
C VAL A 73 -2.18 6.83 -4.70
N ASN A 74 -3.44 7.21 -4.46
CA ASN A 74 -3.79 8.59 -4.11
C ASN A 74 -3.40 9.64 -5.17
N GLY A 75 -3.36 9.25 -6.46
CA GLY A 75 -2.95 10.12 -7.55
C GLY A 75 -1.50 10.61 -7.46
N ALA A 76 -0.70 10.06 -6.55
CA ALA A 76 0.71 10.33 -6.45
C ALA A 76 1.46 9.62 -7.57
N ASP A 77 2.54 10.23 -8.04
CA ASP A 77 3.56 9.60 -8.87
C ASP A 77 4.92 10.22 -8.53
N CYS A 78 5.98 9.82 -9.23
CA CYS A 78 7.33 10.36 -8.98
C CYS A 78 7.45 11.88 -9.17
N ASN A 79 6.50 12.50 -9.88
CA ASN A 79 6.50 13.92 -10.24
C ASN A 79 5.40 14.71 -9.52
N LEU A 80 4.45 14.02 -8.89
CA LEU A 80 3.31 14.59 -8.17
C LEU A 80 3.38 14.22 -6.70
N ASN A 81 3.69 15.24 -5.88
CA ASN A 81 3.40 15.18 -4.46
C ASN A 81 1.88 15.25 -4.31
N GLY A 82 1.22 14.11 -4.06
CA GLY A 82 -0.13 14.13 -3.50
C GLY A 82 -0.12 15.03 -2.25
N LEU A 83 -1.20 15.76 -1.97
CA LEU A 83 -1.32 16.55 -0.73
C LEU A 83 -2.23 15.88 0.30
N ILE A 84 -2.65 14.65 0.01
CA ILE A 84 -3.64 13.93 0.80
C ILE A 84 -2.90 13.01 1.76
N TYR A 85 -2.83 13.45 3.02
CA TYR A 85 -2.25 12.73 4.16
C TYR A 85 -3.11 11.55 4.62
N THR A 86 -4.35 11.44 4.17
CA THR A 86 -5.26 10.35 4.56
C THR A 86 -6.04 9.89 3.36
N PHE A 87 -5.86 8.64 2.97
CA PHE A 87 -6.40 8.10 1.73
C PHE A 87 -7.22 6.83 1.98
N THR A 88 -8.46 6.85 1.52
CA THR A 88 -9.37 5.69 1.54
C THR A 88 -9.36 4.99 0.18
N SER A 89 -9.22 3.68 0.18
CA SER A 89 -9.19 2.85 -1.03
C SER A 89 -9.99 1.56 -0.86
N ASN A 90 -10.39 1.00 -2.00
CA ASN A 90 -11.13 -0.25 -2.07
C ASN A 90 -10.32 -1.28 -2.87
N TRP A 91 -10.19 -2.49 -2.33
CA TRP A 91 -9.40 -3.56 -2.94
C TRP A 91 -10.16 -4.87 -2.92
N ALA A 92 -10.35 -5.48 -4.08
CA ALA A 92 -11.00 -6.78 -4.19
C ALA A 92 -10.04 -7.93 -3.82
N TYR A 93 -10.56 -8.93 -3.10
CA TYR A 93 -9.88 -10.18 -2.76
C TYR A 93 -10.71 -11.39 -3.19
N ASP A 94 -10.16 -12.61 -3.08
CA ASP A 94 -10.68 -13.82 -3.75
C ASP A 94 -11.29 -14.88 -2.82
N PHE A 95 -11.52 -14.55 -1.55
CA PHE A 95 -12.23 -15.41 -0.60
C PHE A 95 -13.55 -14.79 -0.16
N PRO A 96 -14.54 -15.58 0.33
CA PRO A 96 -15.80 -15.05 0.82
C PRO A 96 -15.60 -14.08 1.99
N THR A 97 -16.29 -12.94 2.00
CA THR A 97 -16.26 -12.02 3.14
C THR A 97 -16.62 -12.77 4.44
N PRO A 98 -15.74 -12.76 5.46
CA PRO A 98 -16.01 -13.44 6.72
C PRO A 98 -17.25 -12.87 7.43
N PRO A 99 -17.89 -13.64 8.33
CA PRO A 99 -19.00 -13.14 9.13
C PRO A 99 -18.61 -11.90 9.93
N GLY A 100 -19.60 -11.02 10.17
CA GLY A 100 -19.38 -9.84 11.03
C GLY A 100 -18.88 -10.24 12.43
N GLY A 101 -17.91 -9.49 12.95
CA GLY A 101 -17.22 -9.80 14.21
C GLY A 101 -15.96 -10.67 14.07
N THR A 102 -15.60 -11.06 12.85
CA THR A 102 -14.32 -11.74 12.58
C THR A 102 -13.16 -10.75 12.58
N TRP A 103 -12.07 -11.07 13.28
CA TRP A 103 -10.84 -10.29 13.19
C TRP A 103 -10.06 -10.61 11.90
N PHE A 104 -9.40 -9.59 11.39
CA PHE A 104 -8.50 -9.71 10.26
C PHE A 104 -7.30 -8.79 10.46
N ASP A 105 -6.17 -9.21 9.94
CA ASP A 105 -4.91 -8.50 10.00
C ASP A 105 -4.60 -7.91 8.61
N ILE A 106 -4.09 -6.69 8.58
CA ILE A 106 -3.55 -6.02 7.39
C ILE A 106 -2.05 -5.82 7.60
N TRP A 107 -1.25 -6.26 6.63
CA TRP A 107 0.15 -5.91 6.51
C TRP A 107 0.35 -5.11 5.23
N ILE A 108 0.96 -3.93 5.33
CA ILE A 108 1.18 -3.07 4.17
C ILE A 108 2.48 -2.28 4.35
N SER A 109 3.26 -2.21 3.28
CA SER A 109 4.40 -1.31 3.18
C SER A 109 3.95 0.00 2.55
N VAL A 110 4.14 1.11 3.25
CA VAL A 110 3.87 2.46 2.74
C VAL A 110 5.17 3.08 2.24
N TYR A 111 5.13 3.74 1.10
CA TYR A 111 6.29 4.30 0.41
C TYR A 111 6.20 5.82 0.29
N TRP A 112 7.33 6.51 0.44
CA TRP A 112 7.48 7.95 0.28
C TRP A 112 8.76 8.31 -0.49
N ASN A 113 8.82 9.56 -0.96
CA ASN A 113 10.02 10.16 -1.53
C ASN A 113 10.66 9.26 -2.61
N CYS A 114 9.83 8.68 -3.49
CA CYS A 114 10.31 7.88 -4.62
C CYS A 114 11.09 8.79 -5.57
N GLY A 115 12.43 8.70 -5.56
CA GLY A 115 13.31 9.63 -6.27
C GLY A 115 14.10 8.99 -7.42
N ASP A 116 14.46 9.78 -8.41
CA ASP A 116 15.33 9.34 -9.51
C ASP A 116 16.80 9.34 -9.08
N THR A 117 17.33 8.20 -8.66
CA THR A 117 18.77 8.10 -8.34
C THR A 117 19.62 7.72 -9.55
N GLY A 118 19.01 7.41 -10.71
CA GLY A 118 19.73 6.96 -11.92
C GLY A 118 20.42 5.60 -11.79
N ILE A 119 20.31 4.93 -10.63
CA ILE A 119 21.03 3.67 -10.31
C ILE A 119 20.16 2.44 -10.59
N PHE A 120 18.83 2.58 -10.57
CA PHE A 120 17.89 1.48 -10.74
C PHE A 120 17.18 1.57 -12.10
N SER A 121 17.40 0.58 -12.97
CA SER A 121 16.81 0.52 -14.31
C SER A 121 15.33 0.09 -14.32
N CYS A 122 14.77 -0.35 -13.18
CA CYS A 122 13.41 -0.90 -13.07
C CYS A 122 12.64 -0.44 -11.80
N GLY A 123 12.74 0.83 -11.41
CA GLY A 123 11.92 1.41 -10.34
C GLY A 123 12.67 2.50 -9.56
N LYS A 124 11.94 3.45 -8.97
CA LYS A 124 12.57 4.51 -8.17
C LYS A 124 12.84 4.01 -6.74
N PRO A 125 14.00 4.28 -6.14
CA PRO A 125 14.22 4.04 -4.72
C PRO A 125 13.37 5.00 -3.88
N CYS A 126 12.72 4.44 -2.86
CA CYS A 126 11.78 5.12 -1.96
C CYS A 126 12.09 4.81 -0.50
N ILE A 127 11.75 5.71 0.40
CA ILE A 127 11.67 5.39 1.82
C ILE A 127 10.42 4.53 2.03
N SER A 128 10.50 3.54 2.92
CA SER A 128 9.36 2.67 3.22
C SER A 128 9.21 2.35 4.70
N GLU A 129 7.98 2.10 5.11
CA GLU A 129 7.60 1.64 6.45
C GLU A 129 6.59 0.51 6.33
N ASP A 130 6.82 -0.57 7.06
CA ASP A 130 5.89 -1.68 7.16
C ASP A 130 4.97 -1.45 8.36
N ILE A 131 3.67 -1.43 8.12
CA ILE A 131 2.66 -1.26 9.17
C ILE A 131 1.76 -2.50 9.24
N HIS A 132 1.39 -2.85 10.47
CA HIS A 132 0.43 -3.90 10.78
C HIS A 132 -0.76 -3.31 11.51
N HIS A 133 -1.97 -3.74 11.13
CA HIS A 133 -3.22 -3.37 11.76
C HIS A 133 -4.08 -4.61 11.95
N ARG A 134 -4.80 -4.67 13.07
CA ARG A 134 -5.73 -5.73 13.42
C ARG A 134 -7.05 -5.13 13.89
#